data_AF-M4RK68-F1
#
_entry.id   AF-M4RK68-F1
#
_cell.length_a   1.000
_cell.length_b   1.000
_cell.length_c   1.000
_cell.angle_alpha   90.00
_cell.angle_beta   90.00
_cell.angle_gamma   90.00
#
_symmetry.space_group_name_H-M   'P 1'
#
loop_
_entity.id
_entity.type
_entity.pdbx_description
1 polymer ?
#
loop_
_entity_poly.entity_id
_entity_poly.type
_entity_poly.pdbx_seq_one_letter_code
_entity_poly.pdbx_strand_id
1 'polypeptide(L)'
;MVNWQVKNQVLMHIKRQHSQYLSSADAMSFWPEQETAVAVKLDKYGNFSIVAPFGLTSLFKGYITFNLKADEHTFWQRVKKKCWLTTWPKLVIKK
;
A
#
# COMPACT_ATOMS: atom_id res chain seq x y z
N MET A 1 7.42 10.29 20.50
CA MET A 1 8.21 9.17 19.95
C MET A 1 7.51 8.61 18.73
N VAL A 2 8.25 8.18 17.70
CA VAL A 2 7.68 7.62 16.47
C VAL A 2 7.49 6.11 16.62
N ASN A 3 6.34 5.59 16.18
CA ASN A 3 6.01 4.17 16.21
C ASN A 3 6.53 3.47 14.94
N TRP A 4 7.80 3.09 14.94
CA TRP A 4 8.42 2.38 13.82
C TRP A 4 7.80 0.99 13.61
N GLN A 5 7.45 0.67 12.37
CA GLN A 5 7.07 -0.66 11.94
C GLN A 5 8.10 -1.19 10.96
N VAL A 6 8.87 -2.21 11.37
CA VAL A 6 9.90 -2.83 10.52
C VAL A 6 9.42 -4.22 10.07
N LYS A 7 9.45 -4.47 8.77
CA LYS A 7 9.10 -5.75 8.14
C LYS A 7 10.13 -6.10 7.08
N ASN A 8 10.59 -7.34 7.08
CA ASN A 8 11.47 -7.85 6.03
C ASN A 8 10.64 -8.44 4.89
N GLN A 9 10.60 -7.76 3.74
CA GLN A 9 9.81 -8.18 2.57
C GLN A 9 10.29 -9.51 1.98
N VAL A 10 11.56 -9.89 2.16
CA VAL A 10 12.08 -11.21 1.75
C VAL A 10 11.35 -12.33 2.48
N LEU A 11 10.99 -12.16 3.76
CA LEU A 11 10.22 -13.18 4.48
C LEU A 11 8.71 -13.09 4.18
N MET A 12 8.25 -11.98 3.61
CA MET A 12 6.82 -11.76 3.36
C MET A 12 6.30 -12.50 2.15
N HIS A 13 7.13 -12.78 1.13
CA HIS A 13 6.68 -13.63 0.03
C HIS A 13 6.34 -15.04 0.52
N ILE A 14 7.15 -15.62 1.43
CA ILE A 14 6.90 -16.93 2.05
C ILE A 14 5.57 -16.91 2.82
N LYS A 15 5.40 -15.94 3.73
CA LYS A 15 4.18 -15.85 4.54
C LYS A 15 2.92 -15.65 3.71
N ARG A 16 3.03 -14.94 2.58
CA ARG A 16 1.93 -14.65 1.67
C ARG A 16 1.77 -15.70 0.57
N GLN A 17 2.65 -16.69 0.51
CA GLN A 17 2.69 -17.70 -0.56
C GLN A 17 2.80 -17.07 -1.96
N HIS A 18 3.50 -15.94 -2.06
CA HIS A 18 3.82 -15.29 -3.33
C HIS A 18 5.17 -15.79 -3.83
N SER A 19 5.41 -15.63 -5.13
CA SER A 19 6.77 -15.71 -5.69
C SER A 19 7.67 -14.66 -5.04
N GLN A 20 8.99 -14.88 -5.08
CA GLN A 20 9.98 -13.94 -4.57
C GLN A 20 9.79 -12.56 -5.21
N TYR A 21 9.73 -11.53 -4.37
CA TYR A 21 9.64 -10.16 -4.87
C TYR A 21 10.97 -9.69 -5.46
N LEU A 22 10.91 -9.02 -6.59
CA LEU A 22 12.08 -8.49 -7.29
C LEU A 22 12.64 -7.22 -6.63
N SER A 23 11.78 -6.47 -5.94
CA SER A 23 12.13 -5.24 -5.24
C SER A 23 11.09 -4.87 -4.18
N SER A 24 11.36 -3.83 -3.40
CA SER A 24 10.34 -3.26 -2.49
C SER A 24 9.13 -2.72 -3.25
N ALA A 25 9.34 -2.12 -4.42
CA ALA A 25 8.25 -1.61 -5.26
C ALA A 25 7.38 -2.76 -5.81
N ASP A 26 8.02 -3.87 -6.18
CA ASP A 26 7.33 -5.08 -6.62
C ASP A 26 6.49 -5.68 -5.48
N ALA A 27 7.07 -5.81 -4.28
CA ALA A 27 6.35 -6.27 -3.09
C ALA A 27 5.13 -5.38 -2.75
N MET A 28 5.26 -4.06 -2.91
CA MET A 28 4.16 -3.10 -2.72
C MET A 28 3.03 -3.31 -3.74
N SER A 29 3.34 -3.81 -4.94
CA SER A 29 2.33 -4.08 -5.98
C SER A 29 1.37 -5.23 -5.61
N PHE A 30 1.63 -5.95 -4.51
CA PHE A 30 0.74 -6.99 -3.96
C PHE A 30 -0.04 -6.52 -2.72
N TRP A 31 0.04 -5.24 -2.35
CA TRP A 31 -0.70 -4.73 -1.19
C TRP A 31 -2.21 -4.67 -1.48
N PRO A 32 -3.07 -4.80 -0.45
CA PRO A 32 -4.52 -4.94 -0.68
C PRO A 32 -5.19 -3.73 -1.32
N GLU A 33 -4.72 -2.53 -1.00
CA GLU A 33 -5.22 -1.27 -1.55
C GLU A 33 -4.17 -0.59 -2.43
N GLN A 34 -4.54 -0.18 -3.65
CA GLN A 34 -3.60 0.47 -4.58
C GLN A 34 -2.99 1.75 -4.00
N GLU A 35 -3.82 2.58 -3.36
CA GLU A 35 -3.42 3.90 -2.82
C GLU A 35 -2.56 3.79 -1.57
N THR A 36 -2.52 2.62 -0.92
CA THR A 36 -1.59 2.38 0.18
C THR A 36 -0.19 2.03 -0.31
N ALA A 37 -0.05 1.55 -1.55
CA ALA A 37 1.23 1.22 -2.16
C ALA A 37 1.94 2.49 -2.65
N VAL A 38 2.26 3.39 -1.71
CA VAL A 38 3.05 4.60 -1.95
C VAL A 38 4.16 4.72 -0.91
N ALA A 39 5.33 5.16 -1.33
CA ALA A 39 6.46 5.42 -0.45
C ALA A 39 7.22 6.66 -0.89
N VAL A 40 7.85 7.32 0.07
CA VAL A 40 8.75 8.45 -0.15
C VAL A 40 10.04 8.21 0.63
N LYS A 41 11.17 8.56 0.03
CA LYS A 41 12.46 8.63 0.70
C LYS A 41 13.17 9.93 0.35
N LEU A 42 13.96 10.44 1.27
CA LEU A 42 14.92 11.50 1.01
C LEU A 42 16.24 10.86 0.57
N ASP A 43 16.82 11.35 -0.52
CA ASP A 43 18.16 10.92 -0.91
C ASP A 43 19.25 11.72 -0.17
N LYS A 44 20.52 11.35 -0.41
CA LYS A 44 21.67 12.01 0.23
C LYS A 44 21.89 13.48 -0.20
N TYR A 45 21.20 13.92 -1.25
CA TYR A 45 21.26 15.28 -1.78
C TYR A 45 20.04 16.12 -1.36
N GLY A 46 19.13 15.56 -0.55
CA GLY A 46 17.92 16.25 -0.12
C GLY A 46 16.76 16.21 -1.12
N ASN A 47 16.84 15.39 -2.17
CA ASN A 47 15.72 15.22 -3.10
C ASN A 47 14.77 14.13 -2.63
N PHE A 48 13.48 14.32 -2.90
CA PHE A 48 12.48 13.29 -2.68
C PHE A 48 12.44 12.30 -3.84
N SER A 49 12.54 11.02 -3.52
CA SER A 49 12.21 9.93 -4.44
C SER A 49 10.88 9.30 -4.02
N ILE A 50 9.95 9.21 -4.97
CA ILE A 50 8.62 8.64 -4.75
C ILE A 50 8.53 7.29 -5.48
N VAL A 51 7.92 6.30 -4.83
CA VAL A 51 7.56 5.02 -5.42
C VAL A 51 6.06 4.84 -5.30
N ALA A 52 5.38 4.66 -6.44
CA ALA A 52 3.94 4.44 -6.51
C ALA A 52 3.63 3.47 -7.66
N PRO A 53 3.59 2.14 -7.43
CA PRO A 53 3.40 1.14 -8.48
C PRO A 53 2.10 1.29 -9.28
N PHE A 54 1.09 1.95 -8.72
CA PHE A 54 -0.20 2.24 -9.37
C PHE A 54 -0.35 3.71 -9.79
N GLY A 55 0.71 4.50 -9.71
CA GLY A 55 0.66 5.95 -9.86
C GLY A 55 0.00 6.65 -8.66
N LEU A 56 -0.12 7.99 -8.75
CA LEU A 56 -0.65 8.84 -7.66
C LEU A 56 -2.06 9.37 -7.95
N THR A 57 -2.58 9.16 -9.15
CA THR A 57 -3.83 9.79 -9.60
C THR A 57 -5.03 9.37 -8.76
N SER A 58 -5.19 8.08 -8.44
CA SER A 58 -6.30 7.60 -7.62
C SER A 58 -6.15 8.00 -6.14
N LEU A 59 -4.90 8.03 -5.64
CA LEU A 59 -4.58 8.55 -4.31
C LEU A 59 -5.05 10.00 -4.16
N PHE A 60 -4.71 10.88 -5.11
CA PHE A 60 -5.14 12.28 -5.06
C PHE A 60 -6.64 12.48 -5.28
N LYS A 61 -7.32 11.53 -5.93
CA LYS A 61 -8.80 11.51 -6.01
C LYS A 61 -9.46 11.01 -4.72
N GLY A 62 -8.68 10.56 -3.74
CA GLY A 62 -9.20 10.03 -2.47
C GLY A 62 -9.84 8.66 -2.60
N TYR A 63 -9.29 7.79 -3.47
CA TYR A 63 -9.84 6.45 -3.64
C TYR A 63 -9.24 5.44 -2.66
N ILE A 64 -9.98 4.35 -2.45
CA ILE A 64 -9.52 3.14 -1.76
C ILE A 64 -9.87 1.99 -2.69
N THR A 65 -8.94 1.66 -3.59
CA THR A 65 -9.15 0.75 -4.71
C THR A 65 -8.60 -0.63 -4.39
N PHE A 66 -9.43 -1.65 -4.57
CA PHE A 66 -9.00 -3.05 -4.47
C PHE A 66 -7.90 -3.36 -5.49
N ASN A 67 -6.83 -3.98 -5.03
CA ASN A 67 -5.79 -4.49 -5.91
C ASN A 67 -6.08 -5.94 -6.31
N LEU A 68 -6.27 -6.19 -7.60
CA LEU A 68 -6.54 -7.51 -8.17
C LEU A 68 -5.46 -8.56 -7.87
N LYS A 69 -4.23 -8.14 -7.54
CA LYS A 69 -3.14 -9.05 -7.11
C LYS A 69 -3.24 -9.50 -5.65
N ALA A 70 -4.19 -8.96 -4.89
CA ALA A 70 -4.34 -9.22 -3.47
C ALA A 70 -5.59 -10.05 -3.17
N ASP A 71 -5.64 -10.59 -1.95
CA ASP A 71 -6.81 -11.29 -1.43
C ASP A 71 -7.95 -10.29 -1.11
N GLU A 72 -9.11 -10.50 -1.74
CA GLU A 72 -10.29 -9.64 -1.57
C GLU A 72 -10.78 -9.64 -0.11
N HIS A 73 -10.71 -10.78 0.58
CA HIS A 73 -11.13 -10.86 1.97
C HIS A 73 -10.28 -9.94 2.87
N THR A 74 -8.96 -9.96 2.67
CA THR A 74 -8.01 -9.09 3.36
C THR A 74 -8.29 -7.61 3.09
N PHE A 75 -8.63 -7.23 1.86
CA PHE A 75 -9.01 -5.85 1.52
C PHE A 75 -10.21 -5.39 2.34
N TRP A 76 -11.33 -6.12 2.29
CA TRP A 76 -12.54 -5.74 3.03
C TRP A 76 -12.35 -5.75 4.54
N GLN A 77 -11.61 -6.73 5.07
CA GLN A 77 -11.24 -6.74 6.50
C GLN A 77 -10.48 -5.48 6.90
N ARG A 78 -9.54 -5.02 6.07
CA ARG A 78 -8.74 -3.81 6.35
C ARG A 78 -9.57 -2.54 6.25
N VAL A 79 -10.40 -2.40 5.22
CA VAL A 79 -11.35 -1.27 5.09
C VAL A 79 -12.20 -1.16 6.35
N LYS A 80 -12.79 -2.27 6.81
CA LYS A 80 -13.59 -2.32 8.04
C LYS A 80 -12.78 -2.00 9.29
N LYS A 81 -11.59 -2.58 9.44
CA LYS A 81 -10.74 -2.40 10.63
C LYS A 81 -10.16 -1.00 10.75
N LYS A 82 -9.83 -0.38 9.62
CA LYS A 82 -9.19 0.95 9.57
C LYS A 82 -10.20 2.08 9.69
N CYS A 83 -11.48 1.83 9.42
CA CYS A 83 -12.56 2.81 9.51
C CYS A 83 -12.24 4.12 8.77
N TRP A 84 -11.62 4.01 7.58
CA TRP A 84 -11.13 5.18 6.85
C TRP A 84 -12.21 6.21 6.55
N LEU A 85 -13.44 5.77 6.24
CA LEU A 85 -14.56 6.66 5.96
C LEU A 85 -15.05 7.44 7.19
N THR A 86 -14.73 6.97 8.40
CA THR A 86 -15.03 7.73 9.63
C THR A 86 -14.09 8.92 9.77
N THR A 87 -12.79 8.71 9.52
CA THR A 87 -11.78 9.76 9.63
C THR A 87 -11.76 10.68 8.41
N TRP A 88 -11.99 10.14 7.22
CA TRP A 88 -11.96 10.83 5.94
C TRP A 88 -13.24 10.54 5.14
N PRO A 89 -14.34 11.27 5.40
CA PRO A 89 -15.66 10.98 4.81
C PRO A 89 -15.74 11.15 3.29
N LYS A 90 -14.77 11.84 2.69
CA LYS A 90 -14.73 12.08 1.23
C LYS A 90 -14.03 10.97 0.45
N LEU A 91 -13.45 9.97 1.13
CA LEU A 91 -12.83 8.85 0.42
C LEU A 91 -13.89 7.98 -0.26
N VAL A 92 -13.52 7.35 -1.38
CA VAL A 92 -14.42 6.49 -2.15
C VAL A 92 -13.80 5.10 -2.32
N ILE A 93 -14.50 4.08 -1.85
CA ILE A 93 -14.09 2.68 -2.05
C ILE A 93 -14.38 2.26 -3.49
N LYS A 94 -13.40 1.67 -4.16
CA LYS A 94 -13.50 1.12 -5.53
C LYS A 94 -13.12 -0.35 -5.50
N LYS A 95 -13.92 -1.20 -6.15
CA LYS A 95 -13.60 -2.61 -6.39
C LYS A 95 -13.14 -2.77 -7.84
#